data_AF-A0A972D3I0-F1
#
_entry.id   AF-A0A972D3I0-F1
#
_cell.length_a   1.000
_cell.length_b   1.000
_cell.length_c   1.000
_cell.angle_alpha   90.00
_cell.angle_beta   90.00
_cell.angle_gamma   90.00
#
_symmetry.space_group_name_H-M   'P 1'
#
loop_
_entity.id
_entity.type
_entity.pdbx_description
1 polymer ?
#
loop_
_entity_poly.entity_id
_entity_poly.type
_entity_poly.pdbx_seq_one_letter_code
_entity_poly.pdbx_strand_id
1 'polypeptide(L)'
;MISSILATIMTFFHNTLGVGWGTAIIFLTLVVKIVLFPFTLSQIKSAEGMKKIQPEIQKIQAKYKNNPEEQQRKMMELYQKNKVNPLGGCLPLLLQLPVLWALFGLLNSPEKYNIDFSNAVFLTMDLTKSHSYWLLAVISGLTSFIQQKMTTVSMADSSQSTFLYIMPVFMGWITYTLKAGVGLYWVASTVIGIVQQWIITRFFLKEEMEETKLK
;
A
#
# COMPACT_ATOMS: atom_id res chain seq x y z
N MET A 1 15.38 -16.30 -3.22
CA MET A 1 14.48 -17.00 -2.29
C MET A 1 13.04 -16.46 -2.36
N ILE A 2 12.81 -15.15 -2.21
CA ILE A 2 11.43 -14.60 -2.29
C ILE A 2 10.85 -14.73 -3.71
N SER A 3 11.60 -14.36 -4.75
CA SER A 3 11.13 -14.49 -6.15
C SER A 3 10.78 -15.92 -6.56
N SER A 4 11.50 -16.93 -6.05
CA SER A 4 11.18 -18.34 -6.33
C SER A 4 9.89 -18.77 -5.66
N ILE A 5 9.62 -18.31 -4.43
CA ILE A 5 8.34 -18.57 -3.75
C ILE A 5 7.18 -17.92 -4.52
N LEU A 6 7.35 -16.67 -4.94
CA LEU A 6 6.34 -15.98 -5.75
C LEU A 6 6.08 -16.70 -7.08
N ALA A 7 7.14 -17.19 -7.74
CA ALA A 7 7.03 -17.99 -8.96
C ALA A 7 6.24 -19.28 -8.73
N THR A 8 6.55 -20.04 -7.69
CA THR A 8 5.82 -21.29 -7.36
C THR A 8 4.34 -21.03 -7.08
N ILE A 9 4.02 -19.97 -6.33
CA ILE A 9 2.62 -19.63 -6.04
C ILE A 9 1.88 -19.24 -7.33
N MET A 10 2.53 -18.44 -8.18
CA MET A 10 1.93 -17.98 -9.43
C MET A 10 1.72 -19.13 -10.42
N THR A 11 2.69 -20.03 -10.58
CA THR A 11 2.55 -21.22 -11.44
C THR A 11 1.55 -22.22 -10.88
N PHE A 12 1.45 -22.35 -9.55
CA PHE A 12 0.42 -23.16 -8.90
C PHE A 12 -0.99 -22.67 -9.28
N PHE A 13 -1.25 -21.36 -9.18
CA PHE A 13 -2.55 -20.82 -9.58
C PHE A 13 -2.81 -20.94 -11.08
N HIS A 14 -1.81 -20.67 -11.92
CA HIS A 14 -1.92 -20.82 -13.37
C HIS A 14 -2.28 -22.26 -13.78
N ASN A 15 -1.53 -23.24 -13.26
CA ASN A 15 -1.69 -24.65 -13.64
C ASN A 15 -2.91 -25.31 -13.00
N THR A 16 -3.22 -24.99 -11.74
CA THR A 16 -4.32 -25.64 -11.00
C THR A 16 -5.68 -25.06 -11.37
N LEU A 17 -5.77 -23.74 -11.58
CA LEU A 17 -7.04 -23.07 -11.92
C LEU A 17 -7.21 -22.84 -13.42
N GLY A 18 -6.19 -23.12 -14.24
CA GLY A 18 -6.22 -22.88 -15.69
C GLY A 18 -6.39 -21.40 -16.06
N VAL A 19 -6.08 -20.49 -15.14
CA VAL A 19 -6.30 -19.04 -15.32
C VAL A 19 -5.10 -18.39 -15.98
N GLY A 20 -5.33 -17.38 -16.83
CA GLY A 20 -4.24 -16.63 -17.47
C GLY A 20 -3.29 -15.95 -16.48
N TRP A 21 -2.08 -15.61 -16.95
CA TRP A 21 -1.00 -15.04 -16.14
C TRP A 21 -1.41 -13.78 -15.36
N GLY A 22 -2.28 -12.92 -15.90
CA GLY A 22 -2.77 -11.74 -15.17
C GLY A 22 -3.62 -12.07 -13.96
N THR A 23 -4.50 -13.07 -14.08
CA THR A 23 -5.31 -13.53 -12.95
C THR A 23 -4.45 -14.22 -11.90
N ALA A 24 -3.41 -14.96 -12.32
CA ALA A 24 -2.43 -15.53 -11.39
C ALA A 24 -1.69 -14.46 -10.58
N ILE A 25 -1.34 -13.32 -11.19
CA ILE A 25 -0.77 -12.16 -10.48
C ILE A 25 -1.76 -11.59 -9.44
N ILE A 26 -3.05 -11.51 -9.76
CA ILE A 26 -4.08 -11.05 -8.81
C ILE A 26 -4.18 -12.00 -7.62
N PHE A 27 -4.20 -13.33 -7.85
CA PHE A 27 -4.22 -14.31 -6.76
C PHE A 27 -2.96 -14.28 -5.91
N LEU A 28 -1.78 -14.15 -6.53
CA LEU A 28 -0.52 -13.93 -5.82
C LEU A 28 -0.62 -12.73 -4.89
N THR A 29 -1.18 -11.62 -5.38
CA THR A 29 -1.39 -10.39 -4.60
C THR A 29 -2.26 -10.64 -3.38
N LEU A 30 -3.35 -11.40 -3.56
CA LEU A 30 -4.27 -11.75 -2.48
C LEU A 30 -3.57 -12.61 -1.41
N VAL A 31 -2.76 -13.59 -1.81
CA VAL A 31 -1.97 -14.41 -0.88
C VAL A 31 -0.98 -13.55 -0.09
N VAL A 32 -0.25 -12.66 -0.77
CA VAL A 32 0.68 -11.73 -0.10
C VAL A 32 -0.07 -10.87 0.93
N LYS A 33 -1.25 -10.34 0.59
CA LYS A 33 -2.06 -9.53 1.51
C LYS A 33 -2.56 -10.32 2.72
N ILE A 34 -2.92 -11.59 2.55
CA ILE A 34 -3.33 -12.46 3.66
C ILE A 34 -2.15 -12.72 4.60
N VAL A 35 -0.97 -13.06 4.06
CA VAL A 35 0.24 -13.29 4.88
C VAL A 35 0.63 -12.03 5.65
N LEU A 36 0.48 -10.86 5.02
CA LEU A 36 0.82 -9.57 5.63
C LEU A 36 -0.34 -8.97 6.46
N PHE A 37 -1.51 -9.62 6.51
CA PHE A 37 -2.70 -9.14 7.20
C PHE A 37 -2.47 -8.73 8.68
N PRO A 38 -1.84 -9.54 9.55
CA PRO A 38 -1.65 -9.16 10.95
C PRO A 38 -0.78 -7.91 11.09
N PHE A 39 0.19 -7.74 10.20
CA PHE A 39 1.02 -6.55 10.16
C PHE A 39 0.24 -5.33 9.66
N THR A 40 -0.52 -5.47 8.57
CA THR A 40 -1.39 -4.40 8.05
C THR A 40 -2.43 -3.95 9.09
N LEU A 41 -3.00 -4.88 9.87
CA LEU A 41 -3.93 -4.53 10.95
C LEU A 41 -3.28 -3.60 11.98
N SER A 42 -2.06 -3.91 12.42
CA SER A 42 -1.29 -3.08 13.36
C SER A 42 -0.96 -1.69 12.77
N GLN A 43 -0.63 -1.63 11.48
CA GLN A 43 -0.39 -0.37 10.77
C GLN A 43 -1.64 0.51 10.74
N ILE A 44 -2.79 -0.07 10.40
CA ILE A 44 -4.06 0.65 10.30
C ILE A 44 -4.50 1.15 11.67
N LYS A 45 -4.36 0.34 12.71
CA LYS A 45 -4.64 0.73 14.10
C LYS A 45 -3.78 1.92 14.53
N SER A 46 -2.49 1.91 14.19
CA SER A 46 -1.57 3.01 14.48
C SER A 46 -1.95 4.30 13.74
N ALA A 47 -2.31 4.18 12.45
CA ALA A 47 -2.75 5.31 11.64
C ALA A 47 -4.07 5.92 12.16
N GLU A 48 -5.01 5.10 12.62
CA GLU A 48 -6.25 5.57 13.21
C GLU A 48 -6.02 6.24 14.57
N GLY A 49 -5.08 5.73 15.38
CA GLY A 49 -4.62 6.40 16.60
C GLY A 49 -4.08 7.81 16.33
N MET A 50 -3.30 7.97 15.24
CA MET A 50 -2.81 9.29 14.81
C MET A 50 -3.95 10.24 14.43
N LYS A 51 -5.02 9.76 13.78
CA LYS A 51 -6.19 10.59 13.45
C LYS A 51 -6.89 11.12 14.69
N LYS A 52 -6.99 10.32 15.75
CA LYS A 52 -7.64 10.75 17.01
C LYS A 52 -6.91 11.90 17.70
N ILE A 53 -5.57 11.91 17.65
CA ILE A 53 -4.74 12.94 18.30
C ILE A 53 -4.45 14.15 17.39
N GLN A 54 -4.84 14.09 16.12
CA GLN A 54 -4.73 15.18 15.15
C GLN A 54 -5.17 16.57 15.66
N PRO A 55 -6.32 16.74 16.36
CA PRO A 55 -6.69 18.05 16.91
C PRO A 55 -5.72 18.56 17.97
N GLU A 56 -5.10 17.67 18.76
CA GLU A 56 -4.09 18.06 19.76
C GLU A 56 -2.77 18.45 19.08
N ILE A 57 -2.40 17.76 18.01
CA ILE A 57 -1.24 18.11 17.19
C ILE A 57 -1.41 19.52 16.61
N GLN A 58 -2.58 19.83 16.05
CA GLN A 58 -2.88 21.17 15.52
C GLN A 58 -2.80 22.26 16.60
N LYS A 59 -3.28 21.97 17.82
CA LYS A 59 -3.16 22.91 18.95
C LYS A 59 -1.70 23.16 19.33
N ILE A 60 -0.86 22.13 19.35
CA ILE A 60 0.58 22.28 19.63
C ILE A 60 1.25 23.10 18.54
N GLN A 61 1.00 22.78 17.27
CA GLN A 61 1.55 23.52 16.12
C GLN A 61 1.14 25.00 16.14
N ALA A 62 -0.13 25.30 16.46
CA ALA A 62 -0.61 26.68 16.57
C ALA A 62 0.00 27.43 17.76
N LYS A 63 0.15 26.77 18.92
CA LYS A 63 0.67 27.38 20.15
C LYS A 63 2.18 27.64 20.09
N TYR A 64 2.94 26.76 19.45
CA TYR A 64 4.41 26.81 19.41
C TYR A 64 4.97 27.19 18.03
N LYS A 65 4.16 27.82 17.16
CA LYS A 65 4.57 28.24 15.80
C LYS A 65 5.88 29.04 15.75
N ASN A 66 6.17 29.82 16.81
CA ASN A 66 7.37 30.65 16.91
C ASN A 66 8.55 29.96 17.62
N ASN A 67 8.36 28.72 18.10
CA ASN A 67 9.40 27.95 18.79
C ASN A 67 9.39 26.48 18.31
N PRO A 68 10.14 26.18 17.22
CA PRO A 68 10.14 24.85 16.59
C PRO A 68 10.73 23.75 17.48
N GLU A 69 11.70 24.07 18.35
CA GLU A 69 12.28 23.10 19.28
C GLU A 69 11.24 22.62 20.30
N GLU A 70 10.52 23.56 20.91
CA GLU A 70 9.49 23.25 21.90
C GLU A 70 8.28 22.57 21.24
N GLN A 71 7.95 22.95 20.00
CA GLN A 71 6.93 22.28 19.20
C GLN A 71 7.27 20.80 18.98
N GLN A 72 8.50 20.49 18.56
CA GLN A 72 8.93 19.12 18.33
C GLN A 72 8.93 18.30 19.63
N ARG A 73 9.41 18.89 20.74
CA ARG A 73 9.40 18.23 22.05
C ARG A 73 7.98 17.88 22.50
N LYS A 74 7.06 18.84 22.45
CA LYS A 74 5.66 18.64 22.85
C LYS A 74 4.92 17.65 21.96
N MET A 75 5.23 17.64 20.67
CA MET A 75 4.67 16.70 19.72
C MET A 75 5.16 15.26 20.01
N MET A 76 6.44 15.08 20.33
CA MET A 76 6.98 13.77 20.76
C MET A 76 6.38 13.30 22.09
N GLU A 77 6.23 14.19 23.07
CA GLU A 77 5.55 13.89 24.35
C GLU A 77 4.10 13.44 24.11
N LEU A 78 3.37 14.09 23.19
CA LEU A 78 2.00 13.74 22.84
C LEU A 78 1.93 12.33 22.21
N TYR A 79 2.84 12.00 21.30
CA TYR A 79 2.93 10.67 20.68
C TYR A 79 3.21 9.58 21.72
N GLN A 80 4.14 9.83 22.64
CA GLN A 80 4.47 8.88 23.71
C GLN A 80 3.31 8.70 24.70
N LYS A 81 2.67 9.79 25.12
CA LYS A 81 1.52 9.75 26.04
C LYS A 81 0.35 8.95 25.48
N ASN A 82 0.10 9.07 24.18
CA ASN A 82 -0.97 8.33 23.49
C ASN A 82 -0.52 6.98 22.91
N LYS A 83 0.76 6.60 23.09
CA LYS A 83 1.37 5.36 22.56
C LYS A 83 1.16 5.18 21.06
N VAL A 84 1.20 6.28 20.30
CA VAL A 84 1.02 6.26 18.84
C VAL A 84 2.37 6.42 18.15
N ASN A 85 2.62 5.63 17.11
CA ASN A 85 3.86 5.69 16.33
C ASN A 85 3.67 6.52 15.04
N PRO A 86 4.35 7.67 14.86
CA PRO A 86 4.22 8.49 13.66
C PRO A 86 4.72 7.80 12.38
N LEU A 87 5.60 6.79 12.50
CA LEU A 87 6.12 6.03 11.35
C LEU A 87 5.13 4.99 10.81
N GLY A 88 4.01 4.75 11.50
CA GLY A 88 3.01 3.76 11.08
C GLY A 88 2.40 4.05 9.69
N GLY A 89 2.38 5.32 9.27
CA GLY A 89 1.77 5.75 8.00
C GLY A 89 2.62 5.51 6.75
N CYS A 90 3.95 5.52 6.85
CA CYS A 90 4.86 5.27 5.71
C CYS A 90 5.37 3.83 5.63
N LEU A 91 5.19 3.07 6.71
CA LEU A 91 5.57 1.66 6.82
C LEU A 91 4.98 0.73 5.74
N PRO A 92 3.76 0.96 5.20
CA PRO A 92 3.21 0.11 4.13
C PRO A 92 4.09 0.09 2.87
N LEU A 93 4.71 1.22 2.54
CA LEU A 93 5.59 1.33 1.37
C LEU A 93 6.87 0.52 1.58
N LEU A 94 7.47 0.57 2.77
CA LEU A 94 8.70 -0.15 3.09
C LEU A 94 8.51 -1.67 3.05
N LEU A 95 7.37 -2.16 3.56
CA LEU A 95 7.03 -3.59 3.51
C LEU A 95 6.79 -4.07 2.07
N GLN A 96 6.28 -3.20 1.20
CA GLN A 96 5.98 -3.53 -0.18
C GLN A 96 7.24 -3.61 -1.06
N LEU A 97 8.29 -2.84 -0.73
CA LEU A 97 9.51 -2.77 -1.54
C LEU A 97 10.17 -4.15 -1.80
N PRO A 98 10.39 -5.03 -0.80
CA PRO A 98 10.94 -6.36 -1.04
C PRO A 98 10.09 -7.22 -1.98
N VAL A 99 8.77 -7.17 -1.85
CA VAL A 99 7.85 -7.95 -2.69
C VAL A 99 7.85 -7.40 -4.12
N LEU A 100 7.88 -6.07 -4.27
CA LEU A 100 7.96 -5.41 -5.57
C LEU A 100 9.26 -5.77 -6.29
N TRP A 101 10.40 -5.71 -5.60
CA TRP A 101 11.69 -6.12 -6.16
C TRP A 101 11.70 -7.59 -6.58
N ALA A 102 11.11 -8.45 -5.76
CA ALA A 102 11.03 -9.87 -6.05
C ALA A 102 10.16 -10.16 -7.29
N LEU A 103 9.01 -9.48 -7.42
CA LEU A 103 8.11 -9.61 -8.56
C LEU A 103 8.69 -8.97 -9.82
N PHE A 104 9.33 -7.80 -9.71
CA PHE A 104 10.02 -7.15 -10.82
C PHE A 104 11.12 -8.05 -11.38
N GLY A 105 11.95 -8.64 -10.52
CA GLY A 105 12.97 -9.62 -10.93
C GLY A 105 12.36 -10.85 -11.60
N LEU A 106 11.24 -11.35 -11.09
CA LEU A 106 10.51 -12.47 -11.68
C LEU A 106 9.99 -12.13 -13.09
N LEU A 107 9.29 -11.01 -13.25
CA LEU A 107 8.69 -10.61 -14.53
C LEU A 107 9.72 -10.13 -15.57
N ASN A 108 10.92 -9.74 -15.13
CA ASN A 108 12.02 -9.42 -16.02
C ASN A 108 12.83 -10.63 -16.46
N SER A 109 12.89 -11.68 -15.65
CA SER A 109 13.61 -12.91 -15.96
C SER A 109 12.75 -14.15 -15.67
N PRO A 110 11.61 -14.31 -16.34
CA PRO A 110 10.68 -15.42 -16.09
C PRO A 110 11.29 -16.78 -16.47
N GLU A 111 12.17 -16.81 -17.46
CA GLU A 111 12.92 -18.00 -17.89
C GLU A 111 13.74 -18.63 -16.76
N LYS A 112 14.28 -17.80 -15.85
CA LYS A 112 15.03 -18.26 -14.67
C LYS A 112 14.18 -19.12 -13.72
N TYR A 113 12.86 -19.03 -13.84
CA TYR A 113 11.90 -19.74 -13.02
C TYR A 113 11.11 -20.81 -13.81
N ASN A 114 11.56 -21.15 -15.02
CA ASN A 114 10.86 -22.06 -15.94
C ASN A 114 9.42 -21.61 -16.26
N ILE A 115 9.20 -20.30 -16.34
CA ILE A 115 7.89 -19.74 -16.67
C ILE A 115 7.94 -19.18 -18.09
N ASP A 116 7.04 -19.66 -18.95
CA ASP A 116 6.81 -19.06 -20.26
C ASP A 116 5.81 -17.90 -20.16
N PHE A 117 6.34 -16.68 -20.15
CA PHE A 117 5.55 -15.44 -20.14
C PHE A 117 5.20 -14.93 -21.54
N SER A 118 5.55 -15.66 -22.61
CA SER A 118 5.40 -15.18 -23.99
C SER A 118 3.95 -14.92 -24.41
N ASN A 119 2.98 -15.59 -23.76
CA ASN A 119 1.54 -15.42 -23.97
C ASN A 119 0.83 -14.79 -22.75
N ALA A 120 1.54 -14.01 -21.94
CA ALA A 120 0.98 -13.39 -20.76
C ALA A 120 0.04 -12.23 -21.13
N VAL A 121 -1.21 -12.57 -21.45
CA VAL A 121 -2.27 -11.61 -21.78
C VAL A 121 -3.29 -11.50 -20.64
N PHE A 122 -3.72 -10.28 -20.36
CA PHE A 122 -4.81 -9.99 -19.42
C PHE A 122 -5.69 -8.86 -19.95
N LEU A 123 -6.98 -9.11 -20.14
CA LEU A 123 -7.93 -8.13 -20.68
C LEU A 123 -7.38 -7.40 -21.92
N THR A 124 -6.84 -8.16 -22.90
CA THR A 124 -6.19 -7.67 -24.13
C THR A 124 -4.83 -6.97 -23.95
N MET A 125 -4.33 -6.84 -22.72
CA MET A 125 -3.02 -6.27 -22.42
C MET A 125 -1.95 -7.37 -22.35
N ASP A 126 -0.85 -7.17 -23.03
CA ASP A 126 0.37 -7.95 -22.92
C ASP A 126 1.15 -7.49 -21.68
N LEU A 127 1.27 -8.40 -20.71
CA LEU A 127 1.86 -8.13 -19.41
C LEU A 127 3.39 -7.93 -19.47
N THR A 128 4.02 -8.29 -20.59
CA THR A 128 5.47 -8.18 -20.77
C THR A 128 5.90 -6.82 -21.31
N LYS A 129 4.98 -6.07 -21.92
CA LYS A 129 5.26 -4.77 -22.54
C LYS A 129 5.28 -3.64 -21.51
N SER A 130 6.23 -2.73 -21.69
CA SER A 130 6.31 -1.45 -20.98
C SER A 130 5.75 -0.32 -21.85
N HIS A 131 5.39 0.83 -21.24
CA HIS A 131 4.92 2.05 -21.93
C HIS A 131 3.68 1.90 -22.84
N SER A 132 3.03 0.74 -22.85
CA SER A 132 1.93 0.46 -23.79
C SER A 132 0.55 0.75 -23.21
N TYR A 133 0.41 0.83 -21.87
CA TYR A 133 -0.89 0.85 -21.20
C TYR A 133 -1.05 2.08 -20.29
N TRP A 134 -1.33 3.23 -20.90
CA TRP A 134 -1.58 4.49 -20.17
C TRP A 134 -2.81 4.41 -19.25
N LEU A 135 -3.84 3.64 -19.62
CA LEU A 135 -5.03 3.44 -18.79
C LEU A 135 -4.70 2.78 -17.45
N LEU A 136 -3.78 1.80 -17.47
CA LEU A 136 -3.31 1.13 -16.25
C LEU A 136 -2.58 2.11 -15.32
N ALA A 137 -1.79 3.02 -15.88
CA ALA A 137 -1.09 4.06 -15.13
C ALA A 137 -2.06 5.09 -14.52
N VAL A 138 -3.10 5.48 -15.25
CA VAL A 138 -4.16 6.36 -14.72
C VAL A 138 -4.91 5.68 -13.58
N ILE A 139 -5.30 4.40 -13.75
CA ILE A 139 -5.96 3.64 -12.69
C ILE A 139 -5.06 3.53 -11.46
N SER A 140 -3.78 3.20 -11.64
CA SER A 140 -2.79 3.13 -10.57
C SER A 140 -2.68 4.44 -9.78
N GLY A 141 -2.59 5.57 -10.48
CA GLY A 141 -2.58 6.89 -9.84
C GLY A 141 -3.87 7.20 -9.09
N LEU A 142 -5.03 6.91 -9.68
CA LEU A 142 -6.32 7.12 -9.03
C LEU A 142 -6.52 6.24 -7.80
N THR A 143 -6.21 4.95 -7.87
CA THR A 143 -6.35 4.03 -6.73
C THR A 143 -5.36 4.38 -5.63
N SER A 144 -4.14 4.78 -5.99
CA SER A 144 -3.13 5.23 -5.03
C SER A 144 -3.56 6.51 -4.33
N PHE A 145 -4.18 7.47 -5.05
CA PHE A 145 -4.74 8.67 -4.45
C PHE A 145 -5.88 8.36 -3.48
N ILE A 146 -6.82 7.49 -3.87
CA ILE A 146 -7.93 7.07 -3.00
C ILE A 146 -7.40 6.39 -1.73
N GLN A 147 -6.47 5.44 -1.89
CA GLN A 147 -5.85 4.74 -0.78
C GLN A 147 -5.14 5.70 0.16
N GLN A 148 -4.37 6.63 -0.40
CA GLN A 148 -3.63 7.59 0.39
C GLN A 148 -4.55 8.55 1.14
N LYS A 149 -5.63 9.02 0.51
CA LYS A 149 -6.64 9.85 1.18
C LYS A 149 -7.30 9.13 2.37
N MET A 150 -7.47 7.82 2.33
CA MET A 150 -8.04 7.03 3.45
C MET A 150 -7.07 6.88 4.64
N THR A 151 -5.77 6.84 4.35
CA THR A 151 -4.73 6.53 5.33
C THR A 151 -3.99 7.78 5.82
N THR A 152 -3.93 8.83 5.02
CA THR A 152 -3.26 10.09 5.36
C THR A 152 -4.00 10.77 6.50
N VAL A 153 -3.28 10.99 7.59
CA VAL A 153 -3.67 11.92 8.63
C VAL A 153 -3.21 13.30 8.18
N SER A 154 -4.13 14.24 8.02
CA SER A 154 -3.78 15.60 7.61
C SER A 154 -3.09 16.33 8.77
N MET A 155 -1.78 16.13 8.92
CA MET A 155 -0.97 16.96 9.80
C MET A 155 -0.91 18.37 9.17
N ALA A 156 -0.91 19.44 9.97
CA ALA A 156 -0.90 20.80 9.43
C ALA A 156 0.44 21.19 8.76
N ASP A 157 1.41 20.27 8.71
CA ASP A 157 2.66 20.46 7.99
C ASP A 157 2.45 20.29 6.47
N SER A 158 2.68 21.38 5.74
CA SER A 158 2.55 21.50 4.28
C SER A 158 3.28 20.39 3.52
N SER A 159 4.39 19.87 4.06
CA SER A 159 5.18 18.79 3.47
C SER A 159 4.39 17.49 3.23
N GLN A 160 3.48 17.11 4.14
CA GLN A 160 2.66 15.90 3.96
C GLN A 160 1.50 16.11 2.98
N SER A 161 0.96 17.33 2.88
CA SER A 161 -0.09 17.65 1.90
C SER A 161 0.42 17.53 0.47
N THR A 162 1.68 17.92 0.22
CA THR A 162 2.35 17.72 -1.06
C THR A 162 2.52 16.24 -1.38
N PHE A 163 2.88 15.42 -0.39
CA PHE A 163 3.04 13.97 -0.56
C PHE A 163 1.74 13.27 -1.00
N LEU A 164 0.58 13.72 -0.50
CA LEU A 164 -0.74 13.19 -0.90
C LEU A 164 -1.02 13.32 -2.40
N TYR A 165 -0.54 14.38 -3.05
CA TYR A 165 -0.79 14.64 -4.47
C TYR A 165 0.36 14.17 -5.36
N ILE A 166 1.61 14.34 -4.92
CA ILE A 166 2.78 13.96 -5.72
C ILE A 166 2.93 12.45 -5.82
N MET A 167 2.74 11.71 -4.71
CA MET A 167 2.99 10.26 -4.72
C MET A 167 2.08 9.49 -5.68
N PRO A 168 0.76 9.75 -5.76
CA PRO A 168 -0.08 9.05 -6.72
C PRO A 168 0.29 9.34 -8.17
N VAL A 169 0.69 10.58 -8.49
CA VAL A 169 1.17 10.94 -9.83
C VAL A 169 2.48 10.22 -10.14
N PHE A 170 3.42 10.21 -9.19
CA PHE A 170 4.68 9.49 -9.30
C PHE A 170 4.48 7.98 -9.48
N MET A 171 3.55 7.38 -8.73
CA MET A 171 3.20 5.97 -8.88
C MET A 171 2.56 5.66 -10.22
N GLY A 172 1.67 6.54 -10.71
CA GLY A 172 1.15 6.45 -12.08
C GLY A 172 2.28 6.42 -13.11
N TRP A 173 3.24 7.35 -13.00
CA TRP A 173 4.41 7.40 -13.88
C TRP A 173 5.29 6.15 -13.80
N ILE A 174 5.58 5.65 -12.59
CA ILE A 174 6.31 4.38 -12.41
C ILE A 174 5.57 3.23 -13.08
N THR A 175 4.26 3.09 -12.85
CA THR A 175 3.50 2.00 -13.46
C THR A 175 3.42 2.07 -14.98
N TYR A 176 3.59 3.26 -15.57
CA TYR A 176 3.72 3.42 -17.01
C TYR A 176 5.08 2.96 -17.56
N THR A 177 6.15 3.20 -16.81
CA THR A 177 7.53 2.87 -17.24
C THR A 177 7.88 1.40 -17.04
N LEU A 178 7.29 0.75 -16.04
CA LEU A 178 7.47 -0.68 -15.76
C LEU A 178 6.65 -1.57 -16.71
N LYS A 179 6.97 -2.88 -16.71
CA LYS A 179 6.17 -3.88 -17.43
C LYS A 179 4.74 -3.92 -16.90
N ALA A 180 3.77 -4.12 -17.78
CA ALA A 180 2.35 -4.11 -17.43
C ALA A 180 1.96 -5.14 -16.36
N GLY A 181 2.65 -6.27 -16.24
CA GLY A 181 2.46 -7.22 -15.14
C GLY A 181 2.76 -6.63 -13.76
N VAL A 182 3.79 -5.78 -13.65
CA VAL A 182 4.11 -5.07 -12.39
C VAL A 182 3.06 -3.99 -12.11
N GLY A 183 2.60 -3.29 -13.15
CA GLY A 183 1.51 -2.32 -13.03
C GLY A 183 0.20 -2.97 -12.59
N LEU A 184 -0.14 -4.14 -13.13
CA LEU A 184 -1.33 -4.91 -12.76
C LEU A 184 -1.27 -5.33 -11.29
N TYR A 185 -0.12 -5.83 -10.85
CA TYR A 185 0.12 -6.13 -9.44
C TYR A 185 -0.08 -4.91 -8.54
N TRP A 186 0.44 -3.75 -8.95
CA TRP A 186 0.29 -2.51 -8.20
C TRP A 186 -1.18 -2.10 -8.04
N VAL A 187 -1.93 -2.11 -9.13
CA VAL A 187 -3.37 -1.80 -9.13
C VAL A 187 -4.14 -2.81 -8.28
N ALA A 188 -3.89 -4.11 -8.46
CA ALA A 188 -4.52 -5.15 -7.64
C ALA A 188 -4.22 -4.97 -6.14
N SER A 189 -2.96 -4.69 -5.79
CA SER A 189 -2.52 -4.51 -4.41
C SER A 189 -3.13 -3.28 -3.74
N THR A 190 -3.26 -2.17 -4.49
CA THR A 190 -3.89 -0.94 -4.01
C THR A 190 -5.39 -1.12 -3.83
N VAL A 191 -6.09 -1.73 -4.80
CA VAL A 191 -7.53 -2.02 -4.71
C VAL A 191 -7.83 -2.97 -3.54
N ILE A 192 -7.11 -4.08 -3.43
CA ILE A 192 -7.27 -5.01 -2.29
C ILE A 192 -6.96 -4.29 -0.97
N GLY A 193 -5.93 -3.45 -0.94
CA GLY A 193 -5.58 -2.66 0.23
C GLY A 193 -6.68 -1.67 0.64
N ILE A 194 -7.36 -1.03 -0.31
CA ILE A 194 -8.52 -0.15 -0.04
C ILE A 194 -9.65 -0.96 0.60
N VAL A 195 -9.98 -2.12 0.03
CA VAL A 195 -11.03 -3.00 0.56
C VAL A 195 -10.65 -3.47 1.97
N GLN A 196 -9.42 -3.92 2.16
CA GLN A 196 -8.90 -4.35 3.46
C GLN A 196 -8.94 -3.22 4.49
N GLN A 197 -8.54 -2.00 4.11
CA GLN A 197 -8.63 -0.80 4.95
C GLN A 197 -10.07 -0.55 5.39
N TRP A 198 -11.01 -0.58 4.44
CA TRP A 198 -12.42 -0.34 4.69
C TRP A 198 -13.03 -1.38 5.64
N ILE A 199 -12.68 -2.66 5.49
CA ILE A 199 -13.14 -3.73 6.38
C ILE A 199 -12.57 -3.51 7.80
N ILE A 200 -11.27 -3.27 7.91
CA ILE A 200 -10.59 -3.13 9.21
C ILE A 200 -11.10 -1.92 9.99
N THR A 201 -11.24 -0.76 9.35
CA THR A 201 -11.69 0.44 10.05
C THR A 201 -13.16 0.36 10.44
N ARG A 202 -14.01 -0.29 9.62
CA ARG A 202 -15.45 -0.31 9.84
C ARG A 202 -15.91 -1.41 10.80
N PHE A 203 -15.26 -2.57 10.78
CA PHE A 203 -15.63 -3.71 11.62
C PHE A 203 -14.70 -3.84 12.83
N PHE A 204 -13.41 -4.11 12.59
CA PHE A 204 -12.47 -4.42 13.68
C PHE A 204 -12.22 -3.26 14.64
N LEU A 205 -11.91 -2.06 14.14
CA LEU A 205 -11.60 -0.91 15.01
C LEU A 205 -12.84 -0.30 15.67
N LYS A 206 -14.02 -0.47 15.07
CA LYS A 206 -15.28 0.02 15.63
C LYS A 206 -15.66 -0.82 16.86
N GLU A 207 -15.62 -2.15 16.72
CA GLU A 207 -15.91 -3.09 17.81
C GLU A 207 -14.95 -2.89 19.00
N GLU A 208 -13.64 -2.76 18.75
CA GLU A 208 -12.63 -2.57 19.81
C GLU A 208 -12.89 -1.29 20.63
N MET A 209 -13.37 -0.22 19.99
CA MET A 209 -13.75 1.02 20.65
C MET A 209 -15.06 0.92 21.44
N GLU A 210 -16.02 0.12 20.97
CA GLU A 210 -17.28 -0.13 21.67
C GLU A 210 -17.04 -0.99 22.92
N GLU A 211 -16.23 -2.04 22.83
CA GLU A 211 -15.84 -2.87 23.98
C GLU A 211 -15.06 -2.09 25.04
N THR A 212 -14.17 -1.17 24.63
CA THR A 212 -13.42 -0.33 25.57
C THR A 212 -14.31 0.68 26.30
N LYS A 213 -15.46 1.07 25.73
CA LYS A 213 -16.44 1.95 26.40
C LYS A 213 -17.37 1.21 27.36
N LEU A 214 -17.47 -0.12 27.22
CA LEU A 214 -18.28 -1.00 28.07
C LEU A 214 -17.51 -1.52 29.30
N LYS A 215 -16.18 -1.35 29.33
CA LYS A 215 -15.27 -1.67 30.45
C LYS A 215 -14.91 -0.42 31.23
#